data_AF-A0A956ATA2-F1
#
_entry.id   AF-A0A956ATA2-F1
#
_cell.length_a   1.000
_cell.length_b   1.000
_cell.length_c   1.000
_cell.angle_alpha   90.00
_cell.angle_beta   90.00
_cell.angle_gamma   90.00
#
_symmetry.space_group_name_H-M   'P 1'
#
loop_
_entity.id
_entity.type
_entity.pdbx_description
1 polymer ?
#
loop_
_entity_poly.entity_id
_entity_poly.type
_entity_poly.pdbx_seq_one_letter_code
_entity_poly.pdbx_strand_id
1 'polypeptide(L)'
;MRATFLAPLILLAGCSLIIDTGELPPDNPAVDSGHDAAIDATLDSEPDGPPDAWPDGPPDSAYEPPDTTVDPIDQGKIDGPPTCDDDDEDGYGEGCAAGPDCDDNNPDVHPGAEETCNARDDDCDEATDEGVAGVDVPCTVGVGACAVEGQQRCTPEGDLTCDAVADMARPERCNGIDDDCDDAVDETWPDLGEPCTVGVGACMAEGVRACAEDGTVICDAGPGAGGEETCNGADDDCDGTVDEGFEVGEVCTSGQGLCAREGQLACDADGERYCDAPAGDPRPETCDGRDEDCDGSIDEDFAIGQPCTAGLGVCAADGVRVCDTPARAVCSATPGMASPEQCNMLDDDCDGSVDENFLVGARCQNGLGACRANGVVECRNGDAVCNAVPGEPQPEECNGFDDDCDDAIDEGFLLAFDDRRCGACDRACDPGSVCLGGQCQAAPFIFDGTLHGAGVPPGWQVCHQGIYSERVALQPILDRCQGDYIMYGCRQVGDVAWTLLAMGARTAVLRPTGGGSANLTPHNGVQWYFDANISIGFAPLDAEVNRNGCDVADPGDDDRLCWHANAGQLSGGWRCGAATALNGSADWERAIWTR
;
A
#
# COMPACT_ATOMS: atom_id res chain seq x y z
N MET A 1 9.85 36.52 42.67
CA MET A 1 8.64 36.10 43.40
C MET A 1 8.50 34.61 43.22
N ARG A 2 8.46 33.85 44.33
CA ARG A 2 8.36 32.40 44.34
C ARG A 2 6.93 31.98 43.97
N ALA A 3 6.78 31.03 43.06
CA ALA A 3 5.55 30.27 42.89
C ALA A 3 5.90 28.80 42.66
N THR A 4 5.43 27.98 43.59
CA THR A 4 5.58 26.54 43.69
C THR A 4 4.25 25.92 43.26
N PHE A 5 4.23 24.98 42.32
CA PHE A 5 3.10 24.08 42.04
C PHE A 5 3.72 22.75 41.52
N LEU A 6 3.81 21.70 42.34
CA LEU A 6 2.79 20.65 42.58
C LEU A 6 2.35 19.92 41.31
N ALA A 7 2.99 18.78 41.05
CA ALA A 7 2.56 17.73 40.12
C ALA A 7 1.67 16.70 40.84
N PRO A 8 0.67 16.10 40.16
CA PRO A 8 0.04 14.89 40.64
C PRO A 8 0.63 13.64 39.97
N LEU A 9 0.91 12.66 40.82
CA LEU A 9 1.26 11.27 40.53
C LEU A 9 -0.05 10.51 40.23
N ILE A 10 -0.19 9.86 39.06
CA ILE A 10 -1.28 8.92 38.78
C ILE A 10 -0.70 7.54 38.48
N LEU A 11 -1.27 6.55 39.17
CA LEU A 11 -0.93 5.14 39.22
C LEU A 11 -1.00 4.46 37.84
N LEU A 12 0.03 3.66 37.55
CA LEU A 12 -0.02 2.56 36.57
C LEU A 12 -0.80 1.38 37.17
N ALA A 13 -1.96 1.07 36.59
CA ALA A 13 -2.64 -0.21 36.78
C ALA A 13 -2.21 -1.16 35.65
N GLY A 14 -1.61 -2.29 36.04
CA GLY A 14 -1.23 -3.36 35.12
C GLY A 14 -2.45 -4.10 34.58
N CYS A 15 -2.43 -4.39 33.28
CA CYS A 15 -3.36 -5.31 32.65
C CYS A 15 -2.62 -6.61 32.33
N SER A 16 -3.08 -7.70 32.93
CA SER A 16 -2.56 -9.06 32.74
C SER A 16 -3.02 -9.63 31.40
N LEU A 17 -2.06 -10.16 30.66
CA LEU A 17 -2.24 -11.04 29.51
C LEU A 17 -2.99 -12.31 29.94
N ILE A 18 -4.12 -12.62 29.28
CA ILE A 18 -4.67 -13.98 29.23
C ILE A 18 -4.78 -14.35 27.76
N ILE A 19 -4.05 -15.40 27.39
CA ILE A 19 -4.11 -16.11 26.11
C ILE A 19 -5.20 -17.16 26.27
N ASP A 20 -6.18 -17.17 25.37
CA ASP A 20 -7.00 -18.35 25.11
C ASP A 20 -7.07 -18.58 23.60
N THR A 21 -6.93 -19.84 23.22
CA THR A 21 -6.79 -20.36 21.87
C THR A 21 -7.96 -21.30 21.60
N GLY A 22 -8.67 -21.15 20.49
CA GLY A 22 -9.64 -22.16 20.07
C GLY A 22 -10.55 -21.78 18.91
N GLU A 23 -9.97 -21.81 17.72
CA GLU A 23 -10.52 -22.15 16.39
C GLU A 23 -12.03 -22.44 16.21
N LEU A 24 -12.64 -21.76 15.22
CA LEU A 24 -13.81 -22.22 14.46
C LEU A 24 -13.49 -22.19 12.95
N PRO A 25 -13.84 -23.23 12.16
CA PRO A 25 -13.82 -23.21 10.70
C PRO A 25 -15.26 -23.11 10.10
N PRO A 26 -15.38 -22.90 8.77
CA PRO A 26 -16.40 -22.05 8.17
C PRO A 26 -17.63 -22.78 7.61
N ASP A 27 -18.69 -22.01 7.44
CA ASP A 27 -19.92 -22.36 6.71
C ASP A 27 -19.70 -22.45 5.20
N ASN A 28 -20.37 -23.43 4.57
CA ASN A 28 -20.81 -23.34 3.18
C ASN A 28 -22.18 -24.04 3.04
N PRO A 29 -23.10 -23.53 2.18
CA PRO A 29 -24.51 -23.88 2.19
C PRO A 29 -24.91 -24.89 1.10
N ALA A 30 -26.06 -25.55 1.27
CA ALA A 30 -26.95 -26.07 0.21
C ALA A 30 -28.19 -26.72 0.86
N VAL A 31 -29.39 -26.14 0.72
CA VAL A 31 -30.42 -26.43 -0.32
C VAL A 31 -31.27 -27.67 0.00
N ASP A 32 -32.51 -27.37 0.41
CA ASP A 32 -33.80 -27.91 -0.01
C ASP A 32 -34.01 -29.42 -0.22
N SER A 33 -34.93 -29.97 0.58
CA SER A 33 -35.97 -30.87 0.07
C SER A 33 -37.16 -30.88 1.05
N GLY A 34 -38.30 -30.31 0.63
CA GLY A 34 -39.57 -30.39 1.34
C GLY A 34 -40.23 -31.77 1.33
N HIS A 35 -41.10 -32.02 2.32
CA HIS A 35 -42.49 -32.49 2.16
C HIS A 35 -43.14 -32.78 3.53
N ASP A 36 -44.31 -32.19 3.70
CA ASP A 36 -45.51 -32.64 4.41
C ASP A 36 -45.41 -33.29 5.80
N ALA A 37 -45.86 -32.50 6.77
CA ALA A 37 -46.44 -32.97 8.01
C ALA A 37 -47.85 -33.52 7.75
N ALA A 38 -48.05 -34.78 8.11
CA ALA A 38 -49.33 -35.31 8.53
C ALA A 38 -49.08 -36.08 9.83
N ILE A 39 -49.83 -35.77 10.89
CA ILE A 39 -50.46 -36.73 11.81
C ILE A 39 -51.50 -35.96 12.63
N ASP A 40 -52.75 -36.29 12.31
CA ASP A 40 -53.95 -36.36 13.13
C ASP A 40 -53.72 -36.50 14.65
N ALA A 41 -54.25 -35.56 15.43
CA ALA A 41 -54.53 -35.72 16.84
C ALA A 41 -55.79 -34.94 17.23
N THR A 42 -56.86 -35.71 17.41
CA THR A 42 -58.15 -35.32 17.98
C THR A 42 -58.08 -34.98 19.48
N LEU A 43 -59.08 -34.19 19.90
CA LEU A 43 -59.63 -33.98 21.24
C LEU A 43 -59.07 -32.77 22.01
N ASP A 44 -59.84 -31.69 21.98
CA ASP A 44 -59.89 -30.74 23.09
C ASP A 44 -61.35 -30.53 23.54
N SER A 45 -61.47 -30.35 24.85
CA SER A 45 -62.64 -30.50 25.71
C SER A 45 -63.53 -29.25 25.81
N GLU A 46 -64.85 -29.49 25.73
CA GLU A 46 -66.03 -28.91 26.43
C GLU A 46 -66.20 -27.37 26.56
N PRO A 47 -67.46 -26.90 26.44
CA PRO A 47 -68.13 -26.45 27.67
C PRO A 47 -69.62 -26.82 27.81
N ASP A 48 -69.95 -27.29 29.01
CA ASP A 48 -71.08 -27.00 29.90
C ASP A 48 -72.48 -26.61 29.37
N GLY A 49 -73.46 -27.34 29.91
CA GLY A 49 -74.89 -27.30 29.58
C GLY A 49 -75.73 -26.17 30.21
N PRO A 50 -77.06 -26.19 29.97
CA PRO A 50 -77.95 -25.06 30.23
C PRO A 50 -78.46 -25.02 31.67
N PRO A 51 -78.72 -23.83 32.25
CA PRO A 51 -79.42 -23.72 33.52
C PRO A 51 -80.92 -23.47 33.36
N ASP A 52 -81.65 -24.23 34.16
CA ASP A 52 -82.79 -23.86 34.99
C ASP A 52 -84.19 -23.55 34.42
N ALA A 53 -85.07 -24.44 34.86
CA ALA A 53 -86.51 -24.50 34.86
C ALA A 53 -87.22 -23.50 35.81
N TRP A 54 -88.38 -22.99 35.32
CA TRP A 54 -89.65 -22.66 36.02
C TRP A 54 -89.68 -21.36 36.87
N PRO A 55 -90.85 -20.69 37.14
CA PRO A 55 -92.21 -21.28 37.23
C PRO A 55 -93.43 -20.41 36.79
N ASP A 56 -94.62 -21.00 36.99
CA ASP A 56 -95.97 -20.44 37.27
C ASP A 56 -97.02 -20.24 36.13
N GLY A 57 -98.11 -21.03 36.20
CA GLY A 57 -99.42 -20.80 35.54
C GLY A 57 -100.31 -19.83 36.36
N PRO A 58 -101.67 -19.90 36.39
CA PRO A 58 -102.68 -20.72 35.67
C PRO A 58 -103.89 -19.84 35.16
N PRO A 59 -105.19 -20.21 35.25
CA PRO A 59 -105.99 -21.30 34.63
C PRO A 59 -107.19 -20.78 33.79
N ASP A 60 -107.87 -21.65 33.01
CA ASP A 60 -109.35 -21.66 32.89
C ASP A 60 -109.80 -22.92 32.12
N SER A 61 -110.33 -23.94 32.79
CA SER A 61 -111.74 -24.14 33.17
C SER A 61 -112.62 -24.65 32.02
N ALA A 62 -112.74 -25.97 31.96
CA ALA A 62 -113.74 -26.68 31.18
C ALA A 62 -115.11 -26.55 31.85
N TYR A 63 -116.08 -26.05 31.10
CA TYR A 63 -117.49 -25.94 31.47
C TYR A 63 -118.32 -26.68 30.40
N GLU A 64 -118.84 -27.85 30.74
CA GLU A 64 -120.10 -28.39 30.17
C GLU A 64 -121.27 -27.59 30.79
N PRO A 65 -122.53 -27.55 30.28
CA PRO A 65 -123.32 -28.68 29.73
C PRO A 65 -124.42 -28.22 28.71
N PRO A 66 -125.63 -28.82 28.66
CA PRO A 66 -126.06 -30.04 27.98
C PRO A 66 -127.22 -29.74 27.00
N ASP A 67 -128.03 -30.75 26.68
CA ASP A 67 -129.53 -30.70 26.61
C ASP A 67 -130.06 -31.39 25.32
N THR A 68 -130.37 -32.70 25.40
CA THR A 68 -131.73 -33.28 25.42
C THR A 68 -132.51 -33.10 24.11
N THR A 69 -133.13 -34.13 23.54
CA THR A 69 -134.35 -34.76 24.04
C THR A 69 -134.78 -35.82 23.01
N VAL A 70 -135.16 -37.02 23.49
CA VAL A 70 -136.47 -37.69 23.33
C VAL A 70 -136.77 -38.44 22.03
N ASP A 71 -136.72 -39.77 22.13
CA ASP A 71 -137.79 -40.67 21.69
C ASP A 71 -139.03 -40.43 22.58
N PRO A 72 -140.30 -40.56 22.09
CA PRO A 72 -140.87 -41.92 21.99
C PRO A 72 -142.10 -42.15 21.04
N ILE A 73 -142.31 -43.45 20.77
CA ILE A 73 -143.57 -44.24 20.65
C ILE A 73 -144.58 -44.13 19.47
N ASP A 74 -144.67 -45.26 18.75
CA ASP A 74 -145.82 -46.20 18.69
C ASP A 74 -146.92 -46.08 17.60
N GLN A 75 -146.84 -47.05 16.67
CA GLN A 75 -147.90 -47.83 15.99
C GLN A 75 -149.15 -47.14 15.39
N GLY A 76 -149.31 -47.32 14.07
CA GLY A 76 -150.52 -47.99 13.54
C GLY A 76 -151.22 -47.41 12.30
N LYS A 77 -151.17 -48.22 11.21
CA LYS A 77 -152.28 -48.59 10.29
C LYS A 77 -152.64 -47.78 9.01
N ILE A 78 -152.29 -48.40 7.86
CA ILE A 78 -153.16 -48.99 6.80
C ILE A 78 -153.80 -48.06 5.72
N ASP A 79 -153.30 -48.28 4.48
CA ASP A 79 -153.91 -48.35 3.13
C ASP A 79 -154.49 -47.13 2.38
N GLY A 80 -153.72 -46.67 1.38
CA GLY A 80 -154.14 -46.20 0.04
C GLY A 80 -152.97 -46.40 -0.95
N PRO A 81 -153.17 -46.70 -2.25
CA PRO A 81 -152.05 -46.85 -3.19
C PRO A 81 -151.29 -45.53 -3.35
N PRO A 82 -149.95 -45.53 -3.49
CA PRO A 82 -149.16 -44.31 -3.63
C PRO A 82 -149.60 -43.57 -4.89
N THR A 83 -149.96 -42.30 -4.71
CA THR A 83 -150.02 -41.31 -5.78
C THR A 83 -148.60 -40.87 -6.08
N CYS A 84 -148.29 -40.62 -7.35
CA CYS A 84 -147.07 -39.92 -7.73
C CYS A 84 -147.30 -38.44 -7.38
N ASP A 85 -146.51 -37.93 -6.45
CA ASP A 85 -146.39 -36.50 -6.16
C ASP A 85 -145.23 -36.01 -7.04
N ASP A 86 -145.58 -35.16 -8.00
CA ASP A 86 -144.76 -34.61 -9.09
C ASP A 86 -145.26 -33.15 -9.24
N ASP A 87 -144.65 -32.25 -8.46
CA ASP A 87 -145.16 -30.89 -8.22
C ASP A 87 -144.85 -29.94 -9.41
N ASP A 88 -143.85 -30.23 -10.23
CA ASP A 88 -143.48 -29.46 -11.43
C ASP A 88 -143.88 -30.09 -12.77
N GLU A 89 -144.47 -31.29 -12.73
CA GLU A 89 -145.03 -32.05 -13.84
C GLU A 89 -143.97 -32.54 -14.88
N ASP A 90 -142.72 -32.77 -14.47
CA ASP A 90 -141.65 -33.29 -15.32
C ASP A 90 -141.64 -34.84 -15.45
N GLY A 91 -142.37 -35.52 -14.56
CA GLY A 91 -142.55 -36.96 -14.51
C GLY A 91 -141.70 -37.70 -13.47
N TYR A 92 -140.85 -36.99 -12.74
CA TYR A 92 -140.07 -37.44 -11.59
C TYR A 92 -140.75 -36.97 -10.28
N GLY A 93 -140.43 -37.61 -9.15
CA GLY A 93 -141.02 -37.28 -7.86
C GLY A 93 -141.31 -38.48 -6.95
N GLU A 94 -141.72 -38.23 -5.70
CA GLU A 94 -141.89 -39.30 -4.70
C GLU A 94 -143.03 -40.25 -5.12
N GLY A 95 -142.67 -41.51 -5.41
CA GLY A 95 -143.63 -42.52 -5.86
C GLY A 95 -143.93 -42.50 -7.36
N CYS A 96 -143.25 -41.66 -8.14
CA CYS A 96 -143.33 -41.60 -9.60
C CYS A 96 -142.54 -42.73 -10.28
N ALA A 97 -142.89 -43.03 -11.53
CA ALA A 97 -142.31 -44.17 -12.25
C ALA A 97 -140.91 -43.90 -12.81
N ALA A 98 -140.56 -42.61 -13.03
CA ALA A 98 -139.27 -42.21 -13.58
C ALA A 98 -138.16 -42.20 -12.52
N GLY A 99 -138.51 -41.99 -11.25
CA GLY A 99 -137.59 -42.01 -10.11
C GLY A 99 -137.95 -40.93 -9.10
N PRO A 100 -137.35 -40.94 -7.91
CA PRO A 100 -137.44 -39.80 -6.98
C PRO A 100 -136.69 -38.60 -7.56
N ASP A 101 -137.24 -37.41 -7.34
CA ASP A 101 -136.60 -36.14 -7.66
C ASP A 101 -135.97 -35.53 -6.40
N CYS A 102 -134.77 -34.96 -6.52
CA CYS A 102 -134.09 -34.24 -5.45
C CYS A 102 -134.60 -32.80 -5.30
N ASP A 103 -135.27 -32.20 -6.30
CA ASP A 103 -136.00 -30.94 -6.18
C ASP A 103 -137.31 -30.95 -7.01
N ASP A 104 -138.34 -31.58 -6.45
CA ASP A 104 -139.71 -31.77 -7.01
C ASP A 104 -140.45 -30.47 -7.43
N ASN A 105 -139.82 -29.30 -7.28
CA ASN A 105 -140.34 -27.99 -7.69
C ASN A 105 -139.57 -27.37 -8.86
N ASN A 106 -138.56 -28.06 -9.40
CA ASN A 106 -137.71 -27.55 -10.46
C ASN A 106 -137.51 -28.58 -11.59
N PRO A 107 -138.16 -28.39 -12.75
CA PRO A 107 -138.19 -29.41 -13.82
C PRO A 107 -136.86 -29.53 -14.58
N ASP A 108 -135.86 -28.73 -14.21
CA ASP A 108 -134.49 -28.81 -14.71
C ASP A 108 -133.57 -29.62 -13.76
N VAL A 109 -134.08 -30.02 -12.57
CA VAL A 109 -133.39 -30.87 -11.59
C VAL A 109 -134.14 -32.18 -11.53
N HIS A 110 -133.53 -33.26 -12.00
CA HIS A 110 -134.14 -34.59 -12.01
C HIS A 110 -133.11 -35.65 -12.36
N PRO A 111 -133.32 -36.94 -12.01
CA PRO A 111 -132.43 -38.03 -12.40
C PRO A 111 -132.03 -38.03 -13.89
N GLY A 112 -130.76 -37.73 -14.16
CA GLY A 112 -130.17 -37.66 -15.50
C GLY A 112 -130.33 -36.34 -16.27
N ALA A 113 -130.56 -35.22 -15.57
CA ALA A 113 -130.40 -33.87 -16.11
C ALA A 113 -128.93 -33.58 -16.54
N GLU A 114 -128.68 -32.44 -17.20
CA GLU A 114 -127.32 -31.99 -17.53
C GLU A 114 -126.88 -30.95 -16.50
N GLU A 115 -125.77 -31.24 -15.81
CA GLU A 115 -125.20 -30.33 -14.81
C GLU A 115 -124.91 -28.94 -15.37
N THR A 116 -125.42 -27.94 -14.67
CA THR A 116 -125.14 -26.54 -14.94
C THR A 116 -124.38 -25.96 -13.77
N CYS A 117 -123.27 -25.23 -14.03
CA CYS A 117 -122.49 -24.55 -13.00
C CYS A 117 -123.39 -23.65 -12.12
N ASN A 118 -123.86 -24.17 -10.99
CA ASN A 118 -124.85 -23.52 -10.13
C ASN A 118 -124.72 -23.96 -8.66
N ALA A 119 -123.72 -24.80 -8.33
CA ALA A 119 -123.48 -25.36 -7.01
C ALA A 119 -124.64 -26.23 -6.49
N ARG A 120 -125.37 -26.88 -7.40
CA ARG A 120 -126.42 -27.86 -7.13
C ARG A 120 -126.13 -29.13 -7.92
N ASP A 121 -126.73 -30.20 -7.42
CA ASP A 121 -126.80 -31.51 -8.06
C ASP A 121 -128.06 -31.48 -8.93
N ASP A 122 -127.92 -31.22 -10.23
CA ASP A 122 -129.04 -31.10 -11.15
C ASP A 122 -129.53 -32.50 -11.59
N ASP A 123 -128.63 -33.48 -11.68
CA ASP A 123 -128.94 -34.84 -12.14
C ASP A 123 -129.25 -35.85 -11.01
N CYS A 124 -129.23 -35.39 -9.76
CA CYS A 124 -129.53 -36.10 -8.52
C CYS A 124 -128.63 -37.34 -8.28
N ASP A 125 -127.35 -37.30 -8.67
CA ASP A 125 -126.40 -38.41 -8.51
C ASP A 125 -125.47 -38.32 -7.27
N GLU A 126 -125.67 -37.30 -6.42
CA GLU A 126 -124.87 -36.92 -5.25
C GLU A 126 -123.52 -36.24 -5.56
N ALA A 127 -123.18 -36.01 -6.83
CA ALA A 127 -122.14 -35.06 -7.22
C ALA A 127 -122.76 -33.67 -7.50
N THR A 128 -121.92 -32.67 -7.70
CA THR A 128 -122.38 -31.29 -7.84
C THR A 128 -121.53 -30.64 -8.90
N ASP A 129 -122.15 -30.17 -9.97
CA ASP A 129 -121.52 -29.55 -11.13
C ASP A 129 -120.48 -30.45 -11.82
N GLU A 130 -120.58 -31.77 -11.71
CA GLU A 130 -119.68 -32.69 -12.39
C GLU A 130 -119.89 -32.68 -13.90
N GLY A 131 -118.80 -32.85 -14.67
CA GLY A 131 -118.87 -32.75 -16.13
C GLY A 131 -119.00 -31.31 -16.66
N VAL A 132 -119.20 -30.30 -15.80
CA VAL A 132 -119.11 -28.88 -16.18
C VAL A 132 -117.67 -28.53 -16.56
N ALA A 133 -117.51 -27.92 -17.74
CA ALA A 133 -116.20 -27.58 -18.27
C ALA A 133 -115.47 -26.55 -17.40
N GLY A 134 -114.37 -26.96 -16.77
CA GLY A 134 -113.51 -26.10 -15.97
C GLY A 134 -113.59 -26.34 -14.46
N VAL A 135 -114.56 -27.13 -13.98
CA VAL A 135 -114.60 -27.63 -12.59
C VAL A 135 -113.47 -28.65 -12.38
N ASP A 136 -112.91 -28.69 -11.17
CA ASP A 136 -111.78 -29.53 -10.74
C ASP A 136 -110.46 -29.29 -11.51
N VAL A 137 -110.37 -28.21 -12.28
CA VAL A 137 -109.12 -27.77 -12.93
C VAL A 137 -108.23 -27.08 -11.90
N PRO A 138 -106.91 -27.38 -11.84
CA PRO A 138 -106.01 -26.75 -10.89
C PRO A 138 -105.87 -25.25 -11.15
N CYS A 139 -105.81 -24.47 -10.08
CA CYS A 139 -105.59 -23.04 -10.05
C CYS A 139 -104.59 -22.67 -8.97
N THR A 140 -103.98 -21.49 -9.06
CA THR A 140 -103.06 -20.96 -8.04
C THR A 140 -103.50 -19.56 -7.66
N VAL A 141 -103.53 -19.28 -6.36
CA VAL A 141 -103.87 -17.96 -5.80
C VAL A 141 -102.71 -17.48 -4.94
N GLY A 142 -102.39 -16.19 -5.03
CA GLY A 142 -101.23 -15.59 -4.36
C GLY A 142 -100.00 -15.51 -5.27
N VAL A 143 -98.99 -14.78 -4.80
CA VAL A 143 -97.70 -14.57 -5.45
C VAL A 143 -96.58 -14.93 -4.46
N GLY A 144 -95.37 -15.17 -4.96
CA GLY A 144 -94.23 -15.48 -4.11
C GLY A 144 -94.45 -16.70 -3.20
N ALA A 145 -94.05 -16.56 -1.94
CA ALA A 145 -94.23 -17.57 -0.90
C ALA A 145 -95.70 -17.81 -0.52
N CYS A 146 -96.63 -16.92 -0.87
CA CYS A 146 -98.07 -17.06 -0.59
C CYS A 146 -98.84 -17.83 -1.66
N ALA A 147 -98.19 -18.28 -2.73
CA ALA A 147 -98.83 -19.02 -3.81
C ALA A 147 -99.33 -20.39 -3.31
N VAL A 148 -100.66 -20.56 -3.31
CA VAL A 148 -101.33 -21.81 -2.91
C VAL A 148 -102.10 -22.38 -4.10
N GLU A 149 -101.91 -23.68 -4.35
CA GLU A 149 -102.65 -24.42 -5.37
C GLU A 149 -104.03 -24.87 -4.84
N GLY A 150 -105.07 -24.74 -5.68
CA GLY A 150 -106.43 -25.19 -5.43
C GLY A 150 -107.08 -25.74 -6.69
N GLN A 151 -108.40 -25.89 -6.66
CA GLN A 151 -109.23 -26.33 -7.79
C GLN A 151 -110.34 -25.32 -8.07
N GLN A 152 -110.71 -25.22 -9.34
CA GLN A 152 -111.84 -24.43 -9.79
C GLN A 152 -113.16 -25.09 -9.37
N ARG A 153 -114.01 -24.33 -8.69
CA ARG A 153 -115.35 -24.71 -8.22
C ARG A 153 -116.39 -23.74 -8.77
N CYS A 154 -117.59 -24.22 -9.01
CA CYS A 154 -118.72 -23.38 -9.40
C CYS A 154 -119.22 -22.55 -8.22
N THR A 155 -119.65 -21.32 -8.51
CA THR A 155 -120.42 -20.49 -7.59
C THR A 155 -121.92 -20.62 -7.87
N PRO A 156 -122.80 -20.30 -6.91
CA PRO A 156 -124.25 -20.26 -7.14
C PRO A 156 -124.70 -19.28 -8.23
N GLU A 157 -123.84 -18.34 -8.62
CA GLU A 157 -124.08 -17.37 -9.71
C GLU A 157 -123.62 -17.88 -11.10
N GLY A 158 -122.96 -19.04 -11.14
CA GLY A 158 -122.50 -19.72 -12.35
C GLY A 158 -121.13 -19.32 -12.89
N ASP A 159 -120.28 -18.75 -12.03
CA ASP A 159 -118.88 -18.47 -12.33
C ASP A 159 -117.96 -19.55 -11.71
N LEU A 160 -116.76 -19.73 -12.28
CA LEU A 160 -115.71 -20.57 -11.68
C LEU A 160 -114.82 -19.73 -10.75
N THR A 161 -114.60 -20.21 -9.54
CA THR A 161 -113.66 -19.63 -8.56
C THR A 161 -112.66 -20.68 -8.08
N CYS A 162 -111.44 -20.26 -7.77
CA CYS A 162 -110.49 -21.13 -7.09
C CYS A 162 -110.91 -21.33 -5.63
N ASP A 163 -110.91 -22.57 -5.14
CA ASP A 163 -111.21 -22.89 -3.74
C ASP A 163 -110.03 -22.67 -2.78
N ALA A 164 -108.82 -22.46 -3.31
CA ALA A 164 -107.65 -22.10 -2.53
C ALA A 164 -107.71 -20.66 -2.03
N VAL A 165 -107.22 -20.47 -0.81
CA VAL A 165 -106.97 -19.16 -0.19
C VAL A 165 -105.46 -18.98 -0.13
N ALA A 166 -104.94 -17.85 -0.61
CA ALA A 166 -103.52 -17.52 -0.53
C ALA A 166 -103.02 -17.57 0.92
N ASP A 167 -101.76 -17.99 1.13
CA ASP A 167 -101.16 -18.01 2.47
C ASP A 167 -100.93 -16.57 3.00
N MET A 168 -100.69 -16.44 4.30
CA MET A 168 -100.48 -15.14 4.95
C MET A 168 -99.09 -14.59 4.64
N ALA A 169 -99.05 -13.32 4.21
CA ALA A 169 -97.83 -12.53 4.09
C ALA A 169 -97.00 -12.54 5.38
N ARG A 170 -95.69 -12.68 5.24
CA ARG A 170 -94.71 -12.63 6.32
C ARG A 170 -93.77 -11.45 6.09
N PRO A 171 -93.07 -10.94 7.12
CA PRO A 171 -92.05 -9.93 6.87
C PRO A 171 -90.95 -10.47 5.97
N GLU A 172 -90.52 -9.64 5.01
CA GLU A 172 -89.50 -9.99 4.04
C GLU A 172 -88.19 -10.43 4.69
N ARG A 173 -87.54 -11.45 4.12
CA ARG A 173 -86.21 -11.93 4.51
C ARG A 173 -85.33 -11.97 3.27
N CYS A 174 -84.10 -11.46 3.37
CA CYS A 174 -83.13 -11.45 2.26
C CYS A 174 -82.77 -12.89 1.88
N ASN A 175 -83.56 -13.53 1.02
CA ASN A 175 -83.47 -14.95 0.68
C ASN A 175 -83.81 -15.24 -0.78
N GLY A 176 -84.13 -14.23 -1.58
CA GLY A 176 -84.49 -14.35 -2.99
C GLY A 176 -85.92 -14.82 -3.25
N ILE A 177 -86.81 -14.75 -2.27
CA ILE A 177 -88.23 -15.11 -2.35
C ILE A 177 -89.06 -13.96 -1.79
N ASP A 178 -90.12 -13.59 -2.50
CA ASP A 178 -91.17 -12.66 -2.06
C ASP A 178 -91.95 -13.28 -0.87
N ASP A 179 -91.55 -12.97 0.36
CA ASP A 179 -92.11 -13.50 1.61
C ASP A 179 -93.35 -12.70 2.07
N ASP A 180 -93.46 -11.42 1.68
CA ASP A 180 -94.57 -10.53 2.01
C ASP A 180 -95.66 -10.41 0.93
N CYS A 181 -95.39 -11.04 -0.22
CA CYS A 181 -96.32 -11.32 -1.31
C CYS A 181 -96.85 -10.06 -2.00
N ASP A 182 -95.96 -9.08 -2.20
CA ASP A 182 -96.25 -7.79 -2.81
C ASP A 182 -95.76 -7.64 -4.28
N ASP A 183 -95.30 -8.74 -4.89
CA ASP A 183 -94.67 -8.85 -6.22
C ASP A 183 -93.23 -8.30 -6.30
N ALA A 184 -92.59 -7.96 -5.17
CA ALA A 184 -91.17 -7.65 -5.10
C ALA A 184 -90.40 -8.74 -4.32
N VAL A 185 -89.10 -8.86 -4.60
CA VAL A 185 -88.22 -9.82 -3.95
C VAL A 185 -87.12 -9.03 -3.26
N ASP A 186 -86.94 -9.26 -1.96
CA ASP A 186 -85.94 -8.65 -1.10
C ASP A 186 -85.89 -7.09 -1.14
N GLU A 187 -87.02 -6.44 -1.39
CA GLU A 187 -87.16 -4.98 -1.59
C GLU A 187 -86.99 -4.15 -0.30
N THR A 188 -87.06 -4.82 0.85
CA THR A 188 -86.85 -4.21 2.16
C THR A 188 -85.41 -3.70 2.36
N TRP A 189 -84.42 -4.14 1.55
CA TRP A 189 -83.02 -3.68 1.60
C TRP A 189 -82.64 -2.76 0.42
N PRO A 190 -82.62 -1.42 0.62
CA PRO A 190 -82.37 -0.46 -0.47
C PRO A 190 -80.97 -0.56 -1.10
N ASP A 191 -80.01 -1.09 -0.35
CA ASP A 191 -78.62 -1.19 -0.80
C ASP A 191 -78.35 -2.52 -1.53
N LEU A 192 -79.33 -3.43 -1.64
CA LEU A 192 -79.15 -4.71 -2.33
C LEU A 192 -78.88 -4.45 -3.82
N GLY A 193 -77.78 -5.01 -4.34
CA GLY A 193 -77.32 -4.75 -5.71
C GLY A 193 -76.41 -3.51 -5.89
N GLU A 194 -76.20 -2.70 -4.85
CA GLU A 194 -75.26 -1.57 -4.91
C GLU A 194 -73.80 -2.01 -4.71
N PRO A 195 -72.82 -1.29 -5.28
CA PRO A 195 -71.41 -1.63 -5.12
C PRO A 195 -70.95 -1.44 -3.67
N CYS A 196 -70.06 -2.33 -3.23
CA CYS A 196 -69.42 -2.29 -1.93
C CYS A 196 -67.92 -2.57 -2.06
N THR A 197 -67.14 -2.13 -1.07
CA THR A 197 -65.71 -2.40 -0.98
C THR A 197 -65.39 -3.01 0.38
N VAL A 198 -64.58 -4.07 0.40
CA VAL A 198 -64.10 -4.72 1.62
C VAL A 198 -62.58 -4.88 1.57
N GLY A 199 -61.93 -4.92 2.73
CA GLY A 199 -60.47 -4.96 2.85
C GLY A 199 -59.84 -3.59 3.12
N VAL A 200 -58.54 -3.61 3.40
CA VAL A 200 -57.70 -2.43 3.69
C VAL A 200 -56.54 -2.44 2.69
N GLY A 201 -56.01 -1.26 2.36
CA GLY A 201 -54.81 -1.16 1.53
C GLY A 201 -54.95 -1.80 0.15
N ALA A 202 -53.93 -2.58 -0.22
CA ALA A 202 -53.88 -3.32 -1.50
C ALA A 202 -54.93 -4.45 -1.59
N CYS A 203 -55.49 -4.89 -0.46
CA CYS A 203 -56.51 -5.95 -0.40
C CYS A 203 -57.94 -5.44 -0.58
N MET A 204 -58.13 -4.15 -0.89
CA MET A 204 -59.44 -3.62 -1.22
C MET A 204 -60.03 -4.36 -2.43
N ALA A 205 -61.12 -5.09 -2.19
CA ALA A 205 -61.89 -5.80 -3.19
C ALA A 205 -63.24 -5.11 -3.39
N GLU A 206 -63.58 -4.84 -4.65
CA GLU A 206 -64.90 -4.37 -5.04
C GLU A 206 -65.85 -5.56 -5.20
N GLY A 207 -67.05 -5.44 -4.68
CA GLY A 207 -68.13 -6.41 -4.80
C GLY A 207 -69.48 -5.72 -4.92
N VAL A 208 -70.53 -6.52 -4.81
CA VAL A 208 -71.92 -6.08 -4.81
C VAL A 208 -72.60 -6.57 -3.54
N ARG A 209 -73.50 -5.75 -3.00
CA ARG A 209 -74.29 -6.12 -1.84
C ARG A 209 -75.28 -7.23 -2.19
N ALA A 210 -75.18 -8.37 -1.49
CA ALA A 210 -75.96 -9.58 -1.73
C ALA A 210 -76.50 -10.15 -0.42
N CYS A 211 -77.54 -10.99 -0.52
CA CYS A 211 -78.09 -11.70 0.62
C CYS A 211 -77.12 -12.79 1.12
N ALA A 212 -76.82 -12.79 2.41
CA ALA A 212 -76.13 -13.86 3.11
C ALA A 212 -77.11 -14.97 3.51
N GLU A 213 -76.58 -16.17 3.82
CA GLU A 213 -77.38 -17.32 4.26
C GLU A 213 -78.18 -17.06 5.55
N ASP A 214 -77.76 -16.09 6.36
CA ASP A 214 -78.43 -15.70 7.61
C ASP A 214 -79.53 -14.64 7.43
N GLY A 215 -79.77 -14.18 6.19
CA GLY A 215 -80.76 -13.16 5.86
C GLY A 215 -80.29 -11.71 6.04
N THR A 216 -78.98 -11.49 6.22
CA THR A 216 -78.38 -10.14 6.23
C THR A 216 -77.83 -9.75 4.86
N VAL A 217 -77.58 -8.45 4.64
CA VAL A 217 -76.92 -7.96 3.42
C VAL A 217 -75.42 -7.83 3.68
N ILE A 218 -74.63 -8.57 2.92
CA ILE A 218 -73.16 -8.56 2.95
C ILE A 218 -72.60 -8.09 1.61
N CYS A 219 -71.30 -7.78 1.57
CA CYS A 219 -70.59 -7.70 0.29
C CYS A 219 -70.25 -9.11 -0.18
N ASP A 220 -70.52 -9.44 -1.44
CA ASP A 220 -70.20 -10.76 -2.02
C ASP A 220 -68.70 -10.97 -2.27
N ALA A 221 -67.92 -9.88 -2.28
CA ALA A 221 -66.47 -9.92 -2.30
C ALA A 221 -65.91 -10.25 -0.92
N GLY A 222 -64.89 -11.12 -0.88
CA GLY A 222 -64.01 -11.25 0.28
C GLY A 222 -62.81 -10.29 0.14
N PRO A 223 -62.21 -9.84 1.25
CA PRO A 223 -60.97 -9.06 1.18
C PRO A 223 -59.89 -9.86 0.43
N GLY A 224 -59.06 -9.15 -0.34
CA GLY A 224 -57.89 -9.74 -0.99
C GLY A 224 -56.98 -10.42 0.04
N ALA A 225 -56.25 -11.45 -0.38
CA ALA A 225 -55.22 -12.04 0.48
C ALA A 225 -54.02 -11.10 0.55
N GLY A 226 -53.59 -10.75 1.77
CA GLY A 226 -52.37 -9.99 2.01
C GLY A 226 -51.13 -10.74 1.51
N GLY A 227 -50.19 -9.99 0.96
CA GLY A 227 -48.86 -10.42 0.56
C GLY A 227 -47.85 -10.32 1.69
N GLU A 228 -46.57 -10.42 1.35
CA GLU A 228 -45.48 -9.95 2.23
C GLU A 228 -45.30 -8.45 2.01
N GLU A 229 -45.09 -7.72 3.10
CA GLU A 229 -44.80 -6.29 3.04
C GLU A 229 -43.55 -5.96 2.24
N THR A 230 -43.67 -4.95 1.40
CA THR A 230 -42.57 -4.39 0.61
C THR A 230 -42.57 -2.87 0.79
N CYS A 231 -41.39 -2.27 0.97
CA CYS A 231 -41.22 -0.82 1.10
C CYS A 231 -41.60 -0.10 -0.23
N ASN A 232 -42.88 0.07 -0.52
CA ASN A 232 -43.39 0.60 -1.79
C ASN A 232 -44.45 1.70 -1.60
N GLY A 233 -44.75 2.08 -0.36
CA GLY A 233 -45.78 3.07 -0.02
C GLY A 233 -47.20 2.52 -0.07
N ALA A 234 -47.37 1.21 -0.14
CA ALA A 234 -48.65 0.50 -0.03
C ALA A 234 -48.66 -0.39 1.22
N ASP A 235 -49.87 -0.85 1.55
CA ASP A 235 -50.17 -1.80 2.63
C ASP A 235 -50.47 -3.12 1.91
N ASP A 236 -49.43 -3.94 1.72
CA ASP A 236 -49.42 -5.13 0.88
C ASP A 236 -49.98 -6.35 1.62
N ASP A 237 -49.79 -6.42 2.93
CA ASP A 237 -50.25 -7.45 3.85
C ASP A 237 -51.62 -7.14 4.48
N CYS A 238 -52.05 -5.88 4.35
CA CYS A 238 -53.39 -5.39 4.63
C CYS A 238 -53.72 -5.36 6.13
N ASP A 239 -52.71 -5.14 6.97
CA ASP A 239 -52.86 -4.96 8.41
C ASP A 239 -53.31 -3.54 8.81
N GLY A 240 -53.30 -2.60 7.85
CA GLY A 240 -53.72 -1.21 8.02
C GLY A 240 -52.59 -0.23 8.34
N THR A 241 -51.34 -0.69 8.32
CA THR A 241 -50.14 0.14 8.29
C THR A 241 -49.47 0.08 6.92
N VAL A 242 -48.60 1.03 6.62
CA VAL A 242 -47.92 1.12 5.31
C VAL A 242 -46.43 0.97 5.57
N ASP A 243 -45.80 0.04 4.86
CA ASP A 243 -44.37 -0.27 4.93
C ASP A 243 -43.88 -0.55 6.37
N GLU A 244 -44.64 -1.28 7.18
CA GLU A 244 -44.21 -1.65 8.52
C GLU A 244 -43.06 -2.65 8.52
N GLY A 245 -42.26 -2.66 9.59
CA GLY A 245 -40.99 -3.40 9.62
C GLY A 245 -39.84 -2.74 8.86
N PHE A 246 -40.10 -1.68 8.07
CA PHE A 246 -39.08 -0.90 7.37
C PHE A 246 -38.66 0.39 8.11
N GLU A 247 -39.24 0.70 9.29
CA GLU A 247 -38.88 1.87 10.11
C GLU A 247 -39.08 3.22 9.37
N VAL A 248 -39.99 3.26 8.40
CA VAL A 248 -40.33 4.46 7.63
C VAL A 248 -40.81 5.57 8.59
N GLY A 249 -40.26 6.78 8.43
CA GLY A 249 -40.52 7.93 9.30
C GLY A 249 -39.62 8.05 10.53
N GLU A 250 -38.78 7.06 10.84
CA GLU A 250 -37.76 7.20 11.88
C GLU A 250 -36.64 8.15 11.46
N VAL A 251 -35.97 8.75 12.46
CA VAL A 251 -34.88 9.70 12.23
C VAL A 251 -33.66 8.96 11.70
N CYS A 252 -33.19 9.37 10.53
CA CYS A 252 -31.94 8.91 9.93
C CYS A 252 -30.94 10.05 9.79
N THR A 253 -29.69 9.70 9.53
CA THR A 253 -28.65 10.67 9.16
C THR A 253 -28.02 10.26 7.84
N SER A 254 -27.99 11.19 6.90
CA SER A 254 -27.38 11.02 5.58
C SER A 254 -26.09 11.85 5.49
N GLY A 255 -25.01 11.24 5.02
CA GLY A 255 -23.67 11.84 4.96
C GLY A 255 -22.80 11.56 6.19
N GLN A 256 -21.50 11.80 6.05
CA GLN A 256 -20.49 11.67 7.11
C GLN A 256 -19.96 13.06 7.52
N GLY A 257 -19.31 13.14 8.68
CA GLY A 257 -18.66 14.39 9.12
C GLY A 257 -19.60 15.59 9.18
N LEU A 258 -19.18 16.73 8.62
CA LEU A 258 -19.97 17.96 8.55
C LEU A 258 -21.11 17.91 7.51
N CYS A 259 -21.09 16.95 6.60
CA CYS A 259 -22.16 16.73 5.63
C CYS A 259 -23.34 15.96 6.21
N ALA A 260 -23.22 15.42 7.43
CA ALA A 260 -24.33 14.78 8.11
C ALA A 260 -25.57 15.70 8.16
N ARG A 261 -26.67 15.23 7.60
CA ARG A 261 -27.99 15.87 7.66
C ARG A 261 -28.98 14.88 8.25
N GLU A 262 -29.74 15.35 9.24
CA GLU A 262 -30.82 14.60 9.83
C GLU A 262 -32.04 14.62 8.88
N GLY A 263 -32.62 13.45 8.63
CA GLY A 263 -33.79 13.23 7.79
C GLY A 263 -34.69 12.15 8.34
N GLN A 264 -35.61 11.64 7.52
CA GLN A 264 -36.48 10.52 7.82
C GLN A 264 -36.25 9.36 6.85
N LEU A 265 -36.34 8.13 7.35
CA LEU A 265 -36.32 6.94 6.50
C LEU A 265 -37.55 6.93 5.60
N ALA A 266 -37.31 6.69 4.31
CA ALA A 266 -38.31 6.60 3.26
C ALA A 266 -37.99 5.43 2.32
N CYS A 267 -38.99 4.97 1.57
CA CYS A 267 -38.82 3.96 0.53
C CYS A 267 -38.44 4.61 -0.80
N ASP A 268 -37.44 4.06 -1.49
CA ASP A 268 -37.10 4.46 -2.84
C ASP A 268 -37.93 3.69 -3.90
N ALA A 269 -37.67 3.99 -5.17
CA ALA A 269 -38.40 3.38 -6.29
C ALA A 269 -38.07 1.89 -6.51
N ASP A 270 -36.97 1.41 -5.93
CA ASP A 270 -36.48 0.03 -6.06
C ASP A 270 -36.92 -0.84 -4.86
N GLY A 271 -37.60 -0.26 -3.88
CA GLY A 271 -38.08 -0.94 -2.68
C GLY A 271 -37.06 -0.98 -1.54
N GLU A 272 -35.98 -0.19 -1.64
CA GLU A 272 -34.96 -0.08 -0.60
C GLU A 272 -35.21 1.14 0.29
N ARG A 273 -34.70 1.06 1.53
CA ARG A 273 -34.79 2.14 2.50
C ARG A 273 -33.69 3.16 2.25
N TYR A 274 -34.05 4.44 2.19
CA TYR A 274 -33.09 5.53 2.10
C TYR A 274 -33.46 6.67 3.07
N CYS A 275 -32.49 7.53 3.34
CA CYS A 275 -32.74 8.75 4.12
C CYS A 275 -33.13 9.89 3.19
N ASP A 276 -34.31 10.50 3.40
CA ASP A 276 -34.86 11.54 2.53
C ASP A 276 -34.06 12.86 2.52
N ALA A 277 -33.22 13.07 3.55
CA ALA A 277 -32.30 14.18 3.62
C ALA A 277 -31.11 13.96 2.68
N PRO A 278 -30.89 14.83 1.67
CA PRO A 278 -29.66 14.79 0.91
C PRO A 278 -28.48 15.13 1.82
N ALA A 279 -27.41 14.34 1.73
CA ALA A 279 -26.15 14.68 2.39
C ALA A 279 -25.70 16.09 1.99
N GLY A 280 -25.04 16.79 2.91
CA GLY A 280 -24.45 18.10 2.61
C GLY A 280 -23.42 18.03 1.48
N ASP A 281 -23.27 19.13 0.74
CA ASP A 281 -22.26 19.20 -0.32
C ASP A 281 -20.84 19.13 0.27
N PRO A 282 -19.98 18.23 -0.23
CA PRO A 282 -18.59 18.14 0.21
C PRO A 282 -17.83 19.39 -0.22
N ARG A 283 -16.93 19.86 0.63
CA ARG A 283 -16.05 21.01 0.38
C ARG A 283 -14.60 20.57 0.52
N PRO A 284 -13.65 21.21 -0.18
CA PRO A 284 -12.24 20.90 0.01
C PRO A 284 -11.83 21.08 1.47
N GLU A 285 -11.02 20.14 1.97
CA GLU A 285 -10.52 20.14 3.33
C GLU A 285 -9.78 21.43 3.69
N THR A 286 -10.01 21.88 4.93
CA THR A 286 -9.16 22.87 5.59
C THR A 286 -8.55 22.25 6.84
N CYS A 287 -7.27 22.54 7.11
CA CYS A 287 -6.55 21.97 8.25
C CYS A 287 -7.05 22.55 9.59
N ASP A 288 -8.24 22.15 10.02
CA ASP A 288 -8.97 22.69 11.16
C ASP A 288 -9.52 21.62 12.11
N GLY A 289 -9.30 20.34 11.78
CA GLY A 289 -9.69 19.19 12.59
C GLY A 289 -11.13 18.76 12.37
N ARG A 290 -11.70 19.07 11.21
CA ARG A 290 -13.04 18.66 10.78
C ARG A 290 -12.96 17.95 9.43
N ASP A 291 -14.05 17.28 9.09
CA ASP A 291 -14.24 16.52 7.84
C ASP A 291 -15.23 17.34 6.99
N GLU A 292 -14.69 18.19 6.11
CA GLU A 292 -15.42 19.08 5.21
C GLU A 292 -15.79 18.43 3.88
N ASP A 293 -14.97 17.50 3.41
CA ASP A 293 -15.16 16.78 2.15
C ASP A 293 -15.93 15.47 2.32
N CYS A 294 -16.15 15.08 3.57
CA CYS A 294 -17.09 14.06 4.01
C CYS A 294 -16.73 12.66 3.51
N ASP A 295 -15.43 12.39 3.38
CA ASP A 295 -14.87 11.09 3.02
C ASP A 295 -14.67 10.16 4.22
N GLY A 296 -14.83 10.69 5.45
CA GLY A 296 -14.69 9.97 6.72
C GLY A 296 -13.30 10.09 7.36
N SER A 297 -12.39 10.82 6.73
CA SER A 297 -11.09 11.24 7.27
C SER A 297 -11.14 12.70 7.72
N ILE A 298 -10.12 13.15 8.46
CA ILE A 298 -10.02 14.54 8.93
C ILE A 298 -8.69 15.09 8.43
N ASP A 299 -8.71 16.21 7.70
CA ASP A 299 -7.54 16.93 7.19
C ASP A 299 -6.55 16.06 6.36
N GLU A 300 -7.02 15.02 5.68
CA GLU A 300 -6.18 14.01 5.00
C GLU A 300 -5.37 14.56 3.82
N ASP A 301 -5.89 15.60 3.14
CA ASP A 301 -5.17 16.39 2.14
C ASP A 301 -3.88 17.04 2.70
N PHE A 302 -3.76 17.18 4.02
CA PHE A 302 -2.59 17.77 4.69
C PHE A 302 -1.61 16.73 5.24
N ALA A 303 -1.90 15.43 5.04
CA ALA A 303 -1.12 14.29 5.51
C ALA A 303 -0.89 14.30 7.03
N ILE A 304 -1.91 14.70 7.81
CA ILE A 304 -1.83 14.76 9.27
C ILE A 304 -1.52 13.38 9.86
N GLY A 305 -0.67 13.34 10.90
CA GLY A 305 -0.23 12.10 11.54
C GLY A 305 0.85 11.32 10.78
N GLN A 306 1.15 11.66 9.52
CA GLN A 306 2.28 11.08 8.79
C GLN A 306 3.62 11.53 9.38
N PRO A 307 4.65 10.65 9.37
CA PRO A 307 5.97 11.01 9.84
C PRO A 307 6.56 12.13 8.98
N CYS A 308 7.25 13.06 9.63
CA CYS A 308 7.99 14.13 8.99
C CYS A 308 9.30 14.38 9.72
N THR A 309 10.27 14.98 9.04
CA THR A 309 11.53 15.41 9.64
C THR A 309 11.68 16.91 9.43
N ALA A 310 11.98 17.64 10.51
CA ALA A 310 12.24 19.06 10.49
C ALA A 310 13.72 19.34 10.74
N GLY A 311 14.34 20.19 9.90
CA GLY A 311 15.77 20.47 9.95
C GLY A 311 16.58 19.67 8.92
N LEU A 312 17.85 20.00 8.80
CA LEU A 312 18.85 19.34 7.95
C LEU A 312 19.99 18.82 8.83
N GLY A 313 20.79 17.90 8.29
CA GLY A 313 21.99 17.41 8.97
C GLY A 313 21.71 16.82 10.36
N VAL A 314 22.57 17.16 11.33
CA VAL A 314 22.43 16.71 12.72
C VAL A 314 21.28 17.39 13.46
N CYS A 315 20.73 18.49 12.91
CA CYS A 315 19.56 19.17 13.47
C CYS A 315 18.24 18.52 13.07
N ALA A 316 18.27 17.53 12.18
CA ALA A 316 17.08 16.80 11.76
C ALA A 316 16.39 16.16 12.97
N ALA A 317 15.13 16.53 13.18
CA ALA A 317 14.28 16.02 14.25
C ALA A 317 13.02 15.40 13.64
N ASP A 318 12.75 14.14 13.99
CA ASP A 318 11.56 13.44 13.55
C ASP A 318 10.35 13.83 14.38
N GLY A 319 9.21 13.99 13.70
CA GLY A 319 7.92 14.32 14.28
C GLY A 319 6.78 13.81 13.40
N VAL A 320 5.62 14.40 13.60
CA VAL A 320 4.41 14.10 12.82
C VAL A 320 3.81 15.39 12.27
N ARG A 321 3.15 15.32 11.11
CA ARG A 321 2.50 16.50 10.53
C ARG A 321 1.29 16.89 11.38
N VAL A 322 1.20 18.18 11.71
CA VAL A 322 0.15 18.81 12.50
C VAL A 322 -0.31 20.09 11.84
N CYS A 323 -1.57 20.49 12.03
CA CYS A 323 -2.06 21.77 11.53
C CYS A 323 -1.40 22.96 12.23
N ASP A 324 -0.96 23.92 11.44
CA ASP A 324 -0.43 25.22 11.90
C ASP A 324 -1.42 26.34 11.57
N THR A 325 -1.98 26.30 10.36
CA THR A 325 -3.04 27.18 9.90
C THR A 325 -4.04 26.38 9.07
N PRO A 326 -5.27 26.89 8.83
CA PRO A 326 -6.28 26.19 8.03
C PRO A 326 -5.85 25.81 6.60
N ALA A 327 -4.77 26.40 6.08
CA ALA A 327 -4.23 26.10 4.75
C ALA A 327 -2.85 25.42 4.79
N ARG A 328 -2.32 25.07 5.97
CA ARG A 328 -0.95 24.56 6.10
C ARG A 328 -0.76 23.65 7.31
N ALA A 329 -0.28 22.44 7.04
CA ALA A 329 0.35 21.59 8.05
C ALA A 329 1.87 21.81 8.10
N VAL A 330 2.42 21.70 9.31
CA VAL A 330 3.86 21.75 9.59
C VAL A 330 4.29 20.50 10.35
N CYS A 331 5.59 20.26 10.42
CA CYS A 331 6.09 19.18 11.28
C CYS A 331 6.04 19.61 12.75
N SER A 332 5.56 18.72 13.63
CA SER A 332 5.53 18.99 15.08
C SER A 332 6.92 19.03 15.71
N ALA A 333 7.93 18.50 15.03
CA ALA A 333 9.31 18.54 15.47
C ALA A 333 9.90 19.94 15.34
N THR A 334 10.60 20.38 16.38
CA THR A 334 11.46 21.57 16.32
C THR A 334 12.87 21.11 15.95
N PRO A 335 13.48 21.65 14.87
CA PRO A 335 14.87 21.32 14.53
C PRO A 335 15.83 21.57 15.70
N GLY A 336 16.89 20.76 15.76
CA GLY A 336 18.01 20.97 16.69
C GLY A 336 18.68 22.35 16.50
N MET A 337 19.41 22.80 17.50
CA MET A 337 20.19 24.05 17.38
C MET A 337 21.44 23.80 16.55
N ALA A 338 21.64 24.61 15.51
CA ALA A 338 22.86 24.65 14.73
C ALA A 338 24.08 24.95 15.61
N SER A 339 25.18 24.25 15.35
CA SER A 339 26.49 24.49 15.95
C SER A 339 27.54 24.73 14.86
N PRO A 340 28.65 25.44 15.13
CA PRO A 340 29.65 25.66 14.09
C PRO A 340 30.22 24.33 13.56
N GLU A 341 30.41 24.24 12.25
CA GLU A 341 31.03 23.11 11.56
C GLU A 341 32.30 22.60 12.25
N GLN A 342 32.37 21.29 12.47
CA GLN A 342 33.57 20.57 12.84
C GLN A 342 33.89 19.58 11.73
N CYS A 343 35.16 19.38 11.41
CA CYS A 343 35.59 18.43 10.37
C CYS A 343 35.30 16.97 10.79
N ASN A 344 34.04 16.56 10.71
CA ASN A 344 33.52 15.29 11.24
C ASN A 344 32.60 14.56 10.24
N MET A 345 32.48 15.07 9.01
CA MET A 345 31.63 14.51 7.95
C MET A 345 30.13 14.60 8.26
N LEU A 346 29.73 15.51 9.15
CA LEU A 346 28.34 15.83 9.47
C LEU A 346 28.08 17.32 9.19
N ASP A 347 26.84 17.63 8.84
CA ASP A 347 26.33 19.00 8.72
C ASP A 347 25.90 19.47 10.13
N ASP A 348 26.84 20.07 10.86
CA ASP A 348 26.73 20.50 12.26
C ASP A 348 26.01 21.85 12.39
N ASP A 349 26.12 22.72 11.37
CA ASP A 349 25.47 24.03 11.30
C ASP A 349 24.13 24.03 10.55
N CYS A 350 23.79 22.88 9.96
CA CYS A 350 22.49 22.54 9.42
C CYS A 350 22.08 23.43 8.25
N ASP A 351 23.05 23.88 7.46
CA ASP A 351 22.86 24.68 6.26
C ASP A 351 22.64 23.86 4.98
N GLY A 352 22.77 22.53 5.08
CA GLY A 352 22.58 21.57 4.00
C GLY A 352 23.88 21.13 3.31
N SER A 353 25.01 21.54 3.86
CA SER A 353 26.34 21.28 3.34
C SER A 353 27.19 20.60 4.44
N VAL A 354 28.23 19.84 4.09
CA VAL A 354 29.07 19.10 5.06
C VAL A 354 30.51 19.60 5.04
N ASP A 355 31.02 20.09 6.19
CA ASP A 355 32.41 20.52 6.42
C ASP A 355 32.92 21.68 5.52
N GLU A 356 32.07 22.62 5.11
CA GLU A 356 32.33 23.66 4.10
C GLU A 356 33.48 24.60 4.48
N ASN A 357 33.60 24.86 5.78
CA ASN A 357 34.62 25.74 6.33
C ASN A 357 36.02 25.10 6.33
N PHE A 358 36.13 23.81 5.98
CA PHE A 358 37.36 23.03 6.00
C PHE A 358 37.92 22.72 4.61
N LEU A 359 37.33 23.29 3.54
CA LEU A 359 37.73 23.03 2.15
C LEU A 359 37.74 21.54 1.78
N VAL A 360 36.92 20.72 2.45
CA VAL A 360 36.83 19.27 2.17
C VAL A 360 36.45 19.07 0.71
N GLY A 361 37.18 18.19 0.02
CA GLY A 361 37.05 17.97 -1.43
C GLY A 361 37.84 18.94 -2.31
N ALA A 362 38.48 19.97 -1.75
CA ALA A 362 39.40 20.82 -2.52
C ALA A 362 40.66 20.04 -2.94
N ARG A 363 41.23 20.39 -4.09
CA ARG A 363 42.48 19.81 -4.59
C ARG A 363 43.65 20.27 -3.71
N CYS A 364 44.47 19.33 -3.27
CA CYS A 364 45.69 19.59 -2.52
C CYS A 364 46.89 18.85 -3.13
N GLN A 365 48.09 19.26 -2.77
CA GLN A 365 49.34 18.63 -3.21
C GLN A 365 50.23 18.37 -1.99
N ASN A 366 50.91 17.23 -1.98
CA ASN A 366 51.86 16.85 -0.94
C ASN A 366 53.08 16.18 -1.57
N GLY A 367 54.28 16.42 -1.02
CA GLY A 367 55.55 15.99 -1.59
C GLY A 367 56.33 17.09 -2.32
N LEU A 368 57.64 16.85 -2.47
CA LEU A 368 58.62 17.69 -3.17
C LEU A 368 59.04 17.04 -4.49
N GLY A 369 59.66 17.81 -5.38
CA GLY A 369 60.21 17.29 -6.65
C GLY A 369 59.24 16.43 -7.46
N ALA A 370 59.77 15.33 -8.00
CA ALA A 370 59.05 14.31 -8.75
C ALA A 370 58.07 13.49 -7.86
N CYS A 371 58.25 13.49 -6.53
CA CYS A 371 57.37 12.80 -5.57
C CYS A 371 56.07 13.57 -5.28
N ARG A 372 55.88 14.78 -5.83
CA ARG A 372 54.66 15.55 -5.60
C ARG A 372 53.43 14.81 -6.11
N ALA A 373 52.56 14.43 -5.18
CA ALA A 373 51.29 13.79 -5.46
C ALA A 373 50.13 14.79 -5.35
N ASN A 374 49.10 14.60 -6.18
CA ASN A 374 47.84 15.32 -6.07
C ASN A 374 46.87 14.48 -5.22
N GLY A 375 46.10 15.15 -4.36
CA GLY A 375 45.05 14.54 -3.57
C GLY A 375 43.89 15.49 -3.35
N VAL A 376 43.04 15.13 -2.40
CA VAL A 376 41.94 15.95 -1.93
C VAL A 376 42.03 16.15 -0.42
N VAL A 377 41.51 17.28 0.04
CA VAL A 377 41.38 17.55 1.47
C VAL A 377 40.27 16.65 2.04
N GLU A 378 40.58 15.91 3.10
CA GLU A 378 39.66 15.04 3.83
C GLU A 378 39.74 15.33 5.34
N CYS A 379 38.66 15.03 6.06
CA CYS A 379 38.68 15.09 7.51
C CYS A 379 39.36 13.85 8.10
N ARG A 380 40.39 14.06 8.92
CA ARG A 380 41.05 12.98 9.67
C ARG A 380 41.34 13.42 11.10
N ASN A 381 40.72 12.73 12.06
CA ASN A 381 40.81 13.04 13.49
C ASN A 381 40.37 14.48 13.87
N GLY A 382 39.44 15.07 13.12
CA GLY A 382 38.94 16.43 13.38
C GLY A 382 39.71 17.55 12.66
N ASP A 383 40.79 17.22 11.93
CA ASP A 383 41.56 18.17 11.13
C ASP A 383 41.36 17.93 9.64
N ALA A 384 41.35 19.03 8.86
CA ALA A 384 41.34 18.98 7.41
C ALA A 384 42.76 18.71 6.88
N VAL A 385 42.98 17.51 6.34
CA VAL A 385 44.31 17.05 5.89
C VAL A 385 44.29 16.66 4.42
N CYS A 386 45.42 16.84 3.73
CA CYS A 386 45.58 16.36 2.37
C CYS A 386 45.86 14.85 2.36
N ASN A 387 45.05 14.07 1.65
CA ASN A 387 45.23 12.62 1.56
C ASN A 387 46.27 12.17 0.51
N ALA A 388 46.91 13.12 -0.16
CA ALA A 388 47.98 12.84 -1.10
C ALA A 388 49.16 12.15 -0.39
N VAL A 389 49.46 10.94 -0.81
CA VAL A 389 50.65 10.19 -0.40
C VAL A 389 51.77 10.54 -1.38
N PRO A 390 52.88 11.16 -0.92
CA PRO A 390 54.03 11.44 -1.78
C PRO A 390 54.56 10.16 -2.45
N GLY A 391 55.10 10.29 -3.66
CA GLY A 391 55.80 9.21 -4.35
C GLY A 391 57.03 8.73 -3.58
N GLU A 392 57.49 7.50 -3.88
CA GLU A 392 58.73 6.98 -3.30
C GLU A 392 59.94 7.64 -3.96
N PRO A 393 60.94 8.11 -3.18
CA PRO A 393 62.15 8.72 -3.71
C PRO A 393 62.92 7.71 -4.56
N GLN A 394 63.34 8.12 -5.75
CA GLN A 394 64.14 7.32 -6.67
C GLN A 394 65.58 7.85 -6.70
N PRO A 395 66.60 7.03 -7.01
CA PRO A 395 67.95 7.54 -7.17
C PRO A 395 68.00 8.60 -8.28
N GLU A 396 68.69 9.71 -8.03
CA GLU A 396 68.86 10.81 -8.99
C GLU A 396 69.28 10.32 -10.38
N GLU A 397 68.53 10.77 -11.38
CA GLU A 397 68.96 10.76 -12.78
C GLU A 397 69.32 12.18 -13.18
N CYS A 398 70.41 12.35 -13.95
CA CYS A 398 70.82 13.68 -14.42
C CYS A 398 69.86 14.17 -15.52
N ASN A 399 68.66 14.60 -15.15
CA ASN A 399 67.52 14.89 -16.03
C ASN A 399 66.86 16.25 -15.73
N GLY A 400 67.34 16.98 -14.71
CA GLY A 400 66.83 18.29 -14.31
C GLY A 400 65.61 18.24 -13.39
N PHE A 401 65.28 17.07 -12.84
CA PHE A 401 64.26 16.87 -11.81
C PHE A 401 64.91 16.42 -10.51
N ASP A 402 64.19 16.66 -9.42
CA ASP A 402 64.49 16.15 -8.07
C ASP A 402 63.77 14.80 -7.95
N ASP A 403 64.47 13.72 -8.30
CA ASP A 403 63.94 12.35 -8.40
C ASP A 403 63.93 11.65 -7.03
N ASP A 404 64.85 12.02 -6.15
CA ASP A 404 65.00 11.50 -4.79
C ASP A 404 64.31 12.36 -3.72
N CYS A 405 63.75 13.49 -4.16
CA CYS A 405 62.79 14.32 -3.44
C CYS A 405 63.38 14.97 -2.18
N ASP A 406 64.66 15.34 -2.23
CA ASP A 406 65.41 15.95 -1.13
C ASP A 406 65.59 17.47 -1.26
N ASP A 407 64.98 18.10 -2.29
CA ASP A 407 65.07 19.53 -2.64
C ASP A 407 66.40 19.95 -3.30
N ALA A 408 67.28 19.00 -3.62
CA ALA A 408 68.35 19.17 -4.59
C ALA A 408 67.92 18.66 -5.98
N ILE A 409 68.63 19.10 -7.03
CA ILE A 409 68.39 18.65 -8.40
C ILE A 409 69.71 18.13 -8.93
N ASP A 410 69.72 16.88 -9.42
CA ASP A 410 70.84 16.22 -10.07
C ASP A 410 72.15 16.23 -9.22
N GLU A 411 72.08 15.96 -7.91
CA GLU A 411 73.28 15.84 -7.06
C GLU A 411 73.99 14.48 -7.22
N GLY A 412 75.23 14.38 -6.74
CA GLY A 412 76.04 13.16 -6.86
C GLY A 412 76.69 12.91 -8.24
N PHE A 413 76.41 13.73 -9.26
CA PHE A 413 77.09 13.64 -10.56
C PHE A 413 78.42 14.43 -10.60
N LEU A 414 79.47 13.82 -11.16
CA LEU A 414 80.80 14.45 -11.32
C LEU A 414 80.84 15.44 -12.50
N LEU A 415 79.95 16.43 -12.51
CA LEU A 415 79.81 17.42 -13.58
C LEU A 415 81.06 18.28 -13.79
N ALA A 416 81.97 18.31 -12.81
CA ALA A 416 83.20 19.07 -12.91
C ALA A 416 84.23 18.45 -13.88
N PHE A 417 84.16 17.14 -14.15
CA PHE A 417 85.20 16.39 -14.86
C PHE A 417 84.66 15.29 -15.80
N ASP A 418 83.35 15.13 -15.91
CA ASP A 418 82.74 14.23 -16.89
C ASP A 418 82.66 14.91 -18.26
N ASP A 419 83.45 14.43 -19.22
CA ASP A 419 83.45 14.92 -20.61
C ASP A 419 82.10 14.77 -21.31
N ARG A 420 81.20 13.90 -20.82
CA ARG A 420 79.85 13.72 -21.34
C ARG A 420 78.83 14.64 -20.66
N ARG A 421 79.17 15.24 -19.52
CA ARG A 421 78.26 16.00 -18.63
C ARG A 421 78.97 17.19 -17.97
N CYS A 422 79.66 17.99 -18.78
CA CYS A 422 80.56 19.03 -18.32
C CYS A 422 79.84 20.31 -17.85
N GLY A 423 79.70 20.44 -16.54
CA GLY A 423 79.04 21.56 -15.86
C GLY A 423 77.50 21.53 -15.94
N ALA A 424 76.93 20.58 -16.67
CA ALA A 424 75.50 20.31 -16.76
C ALA A 424 75.27 18.90 -17.35
N CYS A 425 74.13 18.28 -17.02
CA CYS A 425 73.79 16.91 -17.41
C CYS A 425 73.88 16.62 -18.92
N ASP A 426 73.49 17.58 -19.77
CA ASP A 426 73.46 17.41 -21.24
C ASP A 426 74.65 18.05 -21.96
N ARG A 427 75.71 18.41 -21.24
CA ARG A 427 76.81 19.19 -21.80
C ARG A 427 78.04 18.34 -22.09
N ALA A 428 78.02 17.63 -23.22
CA ALA A 428 79.23 16.96 -23.70
C ALA A 428 80.25 17.96 -24.26
N CYS A 429 81.54 17.73 -24.02
CA CYS A 429 82.61 18.49 -24.64
C CYS A 429 82.84 18.07 -26.10
N ASP A 430 83.20 19.04 -26.94
CA ASP A 430 83.53 18.78 -28.35
C ASP A 430 84.74 17.84 -28.47
N PRO A 431 84.81 17.00 -29.53
CA PRO A 431 85.95 16.13 -29.78
C PRO A 431 87.29 16.90 -29.77
N GLY A 432 88.19 16.52 -28.85
CA GLY A 432 89.48 17.20 -28.65
C GLY A 432 89.51 18.20 -27.48
N SER A 433 88.38 18.36 -26.77
CA SER A 433 88.28 19.11 -25.51
C SER A 433 87.97 18.17 -24.33
N VAL A 434 88.31 18.60 -23.11
CA VAL A 434 88.04 17.89 -21.85
C VAL A 434 87.33 18.79 -20.84
N CYS A 435 86.55 18.20 -19.94
CA CYS A 435 85.89 18.90 -18.87
C CYS A 435 86.83 19.15 -17.69
N LEU A 436 87.02 20.42 -17.34
CA LEU A 436 87.81 20.84 -16.19
C LEU A 436 87.06 21.93 -15.43
N GLY A 437 86.68 21.63 -14.18
CA GLY A 437 85.92 22.56 -13.35
C GLY A 437 84.56 22.94 -13.95
N GLY A 438 83.93 22.03 -14.70
CA GLY A 438 82.65 22.25 -15.38
C GLY A 438 82.73 23.07 -16.66
N GLN A 439 83.93 23.21 -17.25
CA GLN A 439 84.14 23.88 -18.54
C GLN A 439 84.96 23.03 -19.51
N CYS A 440 84.55 23.01 -20.78
CA CYS A 440 85.28 22.31 -21.84
C CYS A 440 86.52 23.09 -22.28
N GLN A 441 87.70 22.46 -22.24
CA GLN A 441 89.00 23.06 -22.56
C GLN A 441 89.76 22.21 -23.60
N ALA A 442 90.45 22.85 -24.56
CA ALA A 442 91.10 22.17 -25.70
C ALA A 442 92.45 21.50 -25.35
N ALA A 443 92.70 20.32 -25.92
CA ALA A 443 93.99 19.62 -25.86
C ALA A 443 95.03 20.20 -26.85
N PRO A 444 96.37 20.09 -26.60
CA PRO A 444 96.98 19.32 -25.52
C PRO A 444 97.14 20.09 -24.21
N PHE A 445 96.58 19.54 -23.14
CA PHE A 445 96.67 20.08 -21.80
C PHE A 445 98.01 19.72 -21.16
N ILE A 446 98.93 20.68 -21.08
CA ILE A 446 100.10 20.66 -20.20
C ILE A 446 99.83 21.67 -19.07
N PHE A 447 99.45 21.19 -17.88
CA PHE A 447 99.38 21.94 -16.64
C PHE A 447 100.77 22.13 -15.98
N ASP A 448 100.90 23.22 -15.23
CA ASP A 448 102.04 23.54 -14.38
C ASP A 448 101.66 23.22 -12.92
N GLY A 449 102.60 22.65 -12.15
CA GLY A 449 102.39 22.29 -10.75
C GLY A 449 101.77 20.91 -10.57
N THR A 450 100.81 20.82 -9.65
CA THR A 450 100.11 19.60 -9.26
C THR A 450 98.62 19.69 -9.59
N LEU A 451 97.98 18.54 -9.83
CA LEU A 451 96.52 18.43 -9.92
C LEU A 451 95.99 17.44 -8.89
N HIS A 452 94.87 17.80 -8.27
CA HIS A 452 94.17 17.01 -7.27
C HIS A 452 92.77 16.62 -7.76
N GLY A 453 92.31 15.43 -7.38
CA GLY A 453 90.94 14.97 -7.64
C GLY A 453 90.58 14.92 -9.13
N ALA A 454 91.57 14.71 -10.01
CA ALA A 454 91.42 14.82 -11.46
C ALA A 454 91.62 13.49 -12.19
N GLY A 455 90.98 13.32 -13.35
CA GLY A 455 91.30 12.23 -14.28
C GLY A 455 92.68 12.40 -14.94
N VAL A 456 93.18 11.34 -15.58
CA VAL A 456 94.40 11.42 -16.42
C VAL A 456 94.05 12.19 -17.70
N PRO A 457 94.78 13.27 -18.04
CA PRO A 457 94.53 13.98 -19.29
C PRO A 457 94.66 13.04 -20.51
N PRO A 458 93.86 13.21 -21.58
CA PRO A 458 93.95 12.38 -22.77
C PRO A 458 95.28 12.60 -23.51
N GLY A 459 95.73 11.57 -24.23
CA GLY A 459 97.01 11.57 -24.95
C GLY A 459 98.21 11.08 -24.13
N TRP A 460 97.99 10.64 -22.90
CA TRP A 460 99.00 10.02 -22.04
C TRP A 460 98.93 8.50 -22.10
N GLN A 461 100.08 7.85 -22.33
CA GLN A 461 100.21 6.40 -22.39
C GLN A 461 100.76 5.88 -21.07
N VAL A 462 100.10 4.88 -20.48
CA VAL A 462 100.56 4.26 -19.23
C VAL A 462 101.86 3.50 -19.48
N CYS A 463 102.94 3.89 -18.80
CA CYS A 463 104.16 3.10 -18.76
C CYS A 463 104.10 2.03 -17.68
N HIS A 464 103.51 2.35 -16.53
CA HIS A 464 103.33 1.45 -15.40
C HIS A 464 102.19 1.94 -14.52
N GLN A 465 101.40 1.01 -14.02
CA GLN A 465 100.42 1.22 -12.97
C GLN A 465 100.48 0.00 -12.05
N GLY A 466 100.47 0.24 -10.75
CA GLY A 466 100.61 -0.81 -9.75
C GLY A 466 100.36 -0.29 -8.34
N ILE A 467 100.07 -1.20 -7.42
CA ILE A 467 99.85 -0.85 -6.02
C ILE A 467 101.17 -0.47 -5.33
N TYR A 468 101.08 0.31 -4.26
CA TYR A 468 102.25 0.78 -3.53
C TYR A 468 103.09 -0.38 -2.98
N SER A 469 102.47 -1.46 -2.52
CA SER A 469 103.15 -2.65 -2.01
C SER A 469 103.94 -3.47 -3.05
N GLU A 470 103.75 -3.21 -4.35
CA GLU A 470 104.43 -3.94 -5.43
C GLU A 470 105.93 -3.56 -5.52
N ARG A 471 106.77 -4.51 -5.95
CA ARG A 471 108.16 -4.26 -6.37
C ARG A 471 108.35 -4.64 -7.83
N VAL A 472 108.84 -3.70 -8.63
CA VAL A 472 108.98 -3.86 -10.09
C VAL A 472 110.32 -3.31 -10.56
N ALA A 473 110.91 -3.93 -11.58
CA ALA A 473 112.15 -3.42 -12.18
C ALA A 473 111.88 -2.05 -12.83
N LEU A 474 112.73 -1.06 -12.52
CA LEU A 474 112.56 0.31 -13.02
C LEU A 474 112.95 0.41 -14.50
N GLN A 475 113.99 -0.31 -14.94
CA GLN A 475 114.49 -0.22 -16.32
C GLN A 475 113.42 -0.52 -17.38
N PRO A 476 112.62 -1.60 -17.30
CA PRO A 476 111.52 -1.83 -18.25
C PRO A 476 110.44 -0.74 -18.25
N ILE A 477 110.23 -0.03 -17.13
CA ILE A 477 109.30 1.10 -17.07
C ILE A 477 109.88 2.28 -17.85
N LEU A 478 111.17 2.58 -17.63
CA LEU A 478 111.87 3.64 -18.35
C LEU A 478 111.98 3.36 -19.85
N ASP A 479 112.14 2.09 -20.23
CA ASP A 479 112.18 1.66 -21.63
C ASP A 479 110.82 1.88 -22.33
N ARG A 480 109.70 1.78 -21.59
CA ARG A 480 108.34 2.11 -22.08
C ARG A 480 108.05 3.60 -22.07
N CYS A 481 108.63 4.37 -21.14
CA CYS A 481 108.45 5.82 -21.07
C CYS A 481 109.44 6.58 -21.97
N GLN A 482 109.22 6.60 -23.28
CA GLN A 482 110.10 7.29 -24.25
C GLN A 482 109.58 8.65 -24.76
N GLY A 483 108.39 9.06 -24.33
CA GLY A 483 107.80 10.34 -24.74
C GLY A 483 108.55 11.57 -24.21
N ASP A 484 108.26 12.73 -24.77
CA ASP A 484 108.88 14.01 -24.40
C ASP A 484 108.49 14.45 -22.99
N TYR A 485 107.35 13.98 -22.49
CA TYR A 485 106.87 14.25 -21.13
C TYR A 485 106.63 12.97 -20.31
N ILE A 486 106.79 13.10 -18.99
CA ILE A 486 106.48 12.06 -18.01
C ILE A 486 105.58 12.65 -16.92
N MET A 487 104.59 11.87 -16.50
CA MET A 487 103.67 12.19 -15.42
C MET A 487 103.72 11.12 -14.35
N TYR A 488 103.77 11.54 -13.09
CA TYR A 488 103.63 10.67 -11.91
C TYR A 488 102.29 10.96 -11.24
N GLY A 489 101.66 9.90 -10.75
CA GLY A 489 100.38 10.01 -10.07
C GLY A 489 100.13 8.94 -9.04
N CYS A 490 99.30 9.25 -8.06
CA CYS A 490 98.86 8.31 -7.03
C CYS A 490 97.40 8.54 -6.62
N ARG A 491 96.73 7.46 -6.17
CA ARG A 491 95.34 7.48 -5.66
C ARG A 491 95.02 6.28 -4.77
N GLN A 492 93.87 6.30 -4.10
CA GLN A 492 93.33 5.10 -3.48
C GLN A 492 92.82 4.13 -4.55
N VAL A 493 93.00 2.84 -4.31
CA VAL A 493 92.53 1.77 -5.21
C VAL A 493 91.01 1.81 -5.25
N GLY A 494 90.46 1.94 -6.47
CA GLY A 494 89.02 2.02 -6.71
C GLY A 494 88.52 3.43 -6.99
N ASP A 495 89.28 4.47 -6.63
CA ASP A 495 88.91 5.84 -6.94
C ASP A 495 89.02 6.12 -8.44
N VAL A 496 88.01 6.81 -8.98
CA VAL A 496 88.02 7.25 -10.39
C VAL A 496 88.97 8.43 -10.61
N ALA A 497 89.08 9.30 -9.62
CA ALA A 497 89.95 10.48 -9.64
C ALA A 497 91.35 10.15 -9.08
N TRP A 498 92.38 10.78 -9.65
CA TRP A 498 93.74 10.72 -9.10
C TRP A 498 93.89 11.73 -7.98
N THR A 499 94.32 11.26 -6.81
CA THR A 499 94.53 12.11 -5.63
C THR A 499 95.55 13.20 -5.93
N LEU A 500 96.66 12.83 -6.58
CA LEU A 500 97.72 13.76 -6.93
C LEU A 500 98.37 13.36 -8.25
N LEU A 501 98.55 14.34 -9.15
CA LEU A 501 99.29 14.22 -10.41
C LEU A 501 100.29 15.36 -10.53
N ALA A 502 101.49 15.09 -11.06
CA ALA A 502 102.39 16.12 -11.59
C ALA A 502 103.12 15.61 -12.82
N MET A 503 103.50 16.51 -13.71
CA MET A 503 104.18 16.13 -14.95
C MET A 503 105.24 17.13 -15.38
N GLY A 504 106.27 16.64 -16.05
CA GLY A 504 107.37 17.46 -16.54
C GLY A 504 108.02 16.86 -17.78
N ALA A 505 108.90 17.62 -18.40
CA ALA A 505 109.69 17.11 -19.52
C ALA A 505 110.51 15.91 -19.06
N ARG A 506 110.56 14.85 -19.86
CA ARG A 506 111.26 13.61 -19.53
C ARG A 506 112.71 13.85 -19.10
N THR A 507 113.40 14.78 -19.77
CA THR A 507 114.79 15.16 -19.46
C THR A 507 114.95 15.80 -18.08
N ALA A 508 113.90 16.42 -17.55
CA ALA A 508 113.89 17.01 -16.22
C ALA A 508 113.47 15.98 -15.16
N VAL A 509 112.38 15.24 -15.41
CA VAL A 509 111.83 14.22 -14.50
C VAL A 509 112.85 13.11 -14.23
N LEU A 510 113.59 12.65 -15.25
CA LEU A 510 114.54 11.54 -15.14
C LEU A 510 116.00 11.99 -14.97
N ARG A 511 116.25 13.29 -14.71
CA ARG A 511 117.62 13.77 -14.50
C ARG A 511 118.19 13.14 -13.21
N PRO A 512 119.33 12.42 -13.27
CA PRO A 512 119.91 11.84 -12.07
C PRO A 512 120.30 12.92 -11.06
N THR A 513 119.68 12.88 -9.88
CA THR A 513 119.93 13.86 -8.81
C THR A 513 120.90 13.36 -7.75
N GLY A 514 121.20 12.06 -7.73
CA GLY A 514 121.95 11.42 -6.65
C GLY A 514 121.10 11.28 -5.39
N GLY A 515 121.68 10.78 -4.31
CA GLY A 515 120.98 10.55 -3.03
C GLY A 515 120.78 11.76 -2.12
N GLY A 516 121.33 12.90 -2.48
CA GLY A 516 121.25 14.11 -1.67
C GLY A 516 119.90 14.81 -1.75
N SER A 517 119.65 15.68 -0.78
CA SER A 517 118.46 16.52 -0.66
C SER A 517 118.55 17.89 -1.36
N ALA A 518 119.74 18.31 -1.77
CA ALA A 518 120.00 19.66 -2.30
C ALA A 518 120.03 19.75 -3.83
N ASN A 519 120.21 18.64 -4.54
CA ASN A 519 120.32 18.62 -6.00
C ASN A 519 118.97 18.20 -6.60
N LEU A 520 118.10 19.16 -6.90
CA LEU A 520 116.75 18.93 -7.43
C LEU A 520 116.60 19.57 -8.81
N THR A 521 115.59 19.15 -9.58
CA THR A 521 115.34 19.65 -10.94
C THR A 521 114.00 20.39 -11.03
N PRO A 522 113.97 21.73 -10.92
CA PRO A 522 112.75 22.54 -11.13
C PRO A 522 112.23 22.41 -12.56
N HIS A 523 110.98 22.00 -12.74
CA HIS A 523 110.31 21.94 -14.05
C HIS A 523 108.79 21.78 -13.90
N ASN A 524 108.01 22.50 -14.70
CA ASN A 524 106.53 22.48 -14.70
C ASN A 524 105.94 22.64 -13.28
N GLY A 525 106.31 23.70 -12.57
CA GLY A 525 105.72 24.04 -11.26
C GLY A 525 106.10 23.17 -10.07
N VAL A 526 106.89 22.12 -10.26
CA VAL A 526 107.42 21.29 -9.17
C VAL A 526 108.94 21.09 -9.31
N GLN A 527 109.58 20.59 -8.26
CA GLN A 527 110.98 20.17 -8.30
C GLN A 527 111.09 18.65 -8.25
N TRP A 528 111.75 18.10 -9.26
CA TRP A 528 111.88 16.66 -9.49
C TRP A 528 113.15 16.10 -8.88
N TYR A 529 113.08 14.86 -8.40
CA TYR A 529 114.24 14.07 -8.04
C TYR A 529 114.14 12.65 -8.57
N PHE A 530 115.25 12.15 -9.11
CA PHE A 530 115.35 10.81 -9.65
C PHE A 530 116.69 10.18 -9.29
N ASP A 531 116.64 9.10 -8.52
CA ASP A 531 117.76 8.20 -8.29
C ASP A 531 117.25 6.76 -8.25
N ALA A 532 117.74 5.93 -9.18
CA ALA A 532 117.30 4.54 -9.33
C ALA A 532 117.69 3.62 -8.15
N ASN A 533 118.52 4.10 -7.22
CA ASN A 533 118.98 3.37 -6.04
C ASN A 533 118.45 3.94 -4.72
N ILE A 534 117.72 5.07 -4.75
CA ILE A 534 117.24 5.74 -3.53
C ILE A 534 115.75 6.07 -3.62
N SER A 535 115.36 7.03 -4.46
CA SER A 535 113.95 7.42 -4.61
C SER A 535 113.69 8.23 -5.87
N ILE A 536 112.44 8.18 -6.32
CA ILE A 536 111.90 8.99 -7.41
C ILE A 536 110.66 9.75 -6.91
N GLY A 537 110.43 10.95 -7.42
CA GLY A 537 109.29 11.76 -7.01
C GLY A 537 109.45 13.24 -7.31
N PHE A 538 108.55 14.03 -6.71
CA PHE A 538 108.55 15.49 -6.81
C PHE A 538 108.05 16.11 -5.51
N ALA A 539 108.38 17.38 -5.31
CA ALA A 539 107.87 18.23 -4.26
C ALA A 539 107.58 19.65 -4.82
N PRO A 540 106.87 20.52 -4.08
CA PRO A 540 106.66 21.90 -4.51
C PRO A 540 107.99 22.63 -4.71
N LEU A 541 108.00 23.61 -5.62
CA LEU A 541 109.18 24.46 -5.82
C LEU A 541 109.65 25.06 -4.50
N ASP A 542 110.96 25.06 -4.29
CA ASP A 542 111.64 25.61 -3.10
C ASP A 542 111.28 24.92 -1.76
N ALA A 543 110.46 23.86 -1.76
CA ALA A 543 110.17 23.09 -0.57
C ALA A 543 111.40 22.32 -0.08
N GLU A 544 111.50 22.13 1.24
CA GLU A 544 112.50 21.24 1.82
C GLU A 544 112.19 19.78 1.45
N VAL A 545 113.20 19.07 0.96
CA VAL A 545 113.15 17.66 0.59
C VAL A 545 114.13 16.87 1.45
N ASN A 546 113.69 15.79 2.11
CA ASN A 546 114.54 14.98 2.99
C ASN A 546 114.57 13.51 2.54
N ARG A 547 115.58 13.12 1.75
CA ARG A 547 115.62 11.81 1.04
C ARG A 547 116.33 10.69 1.79
N ASN A 548 115.82 10.33 2.98
CA ASN A 548 116.24 9.14 3.75
C ASN A 548 115.65 7.84 3.17
N GLY A 549 115.94 7.56 1.90
CA GLY A 549 115.31 6.49 1.13
C GLY A 549 113.98 6.90 0.48
N CYS A 550 113.26 7.87 1.01
CA CYS A 550 112.21 8.64 0.33
C CYS A 550 112.15 10.05 0.93
N ASP A 551 111.44 10.97 0.28
CA ASP A 551 111.14 12.29 0.83
C ASP A 551 110.18 12.19 2.02
N VAL A 552 110.73 12.34 3.23
CA VAL A 552 110.00 12.32 4.50
C VAL A 552 109.80 13.71 5.10
N ALA A 553 110.15 14.78 4.38
CA ALA A 553 109.88 16.13 4.86
C ALA A 553 108.36 16.36 4.89
N ASP A 554 107.87 16.98 5.97
CA ASP A 554 106.43 17.20 6.18
C ASP A 554 106.17 18.65 6.65
N PRO A 555 106.30 19.64 5.77
CA PRO A 555 106.00 21.03 6.10
C PRO A 555 104.50 21.34 5.93
N GLY A 556 103.64 20.33 5.74
CA GLY A 556 102.19 20.47 5.62
C GLY A 556 101.67 20.78 4.21
N ASP A 557 102.43 20.48 3.15
CA ASP A 557 101.94 20.52 1.77
C ASP A 557 101.47 19.15 1.26
N ASP A 558 100.40 19.18 0.47
CA ASP A 558 99.77 17.99 -0.13
C ASP A 558 100.25 17.76 -1.58
N ASP A 559 101.27 18.51 -2.01
CA ASP A 559 101.72 18.64 -3.40
C ASP A 559 103.01 17.87 -3.68
N ARG A 560 103.19 16.74 -3.00
CA ARG A 560 104.40 15.93 -3.13
C ARG A 560 104.15 14.43 -3.16
N LEU A 561 105.06 13.75 -3.84
CA LEU A 561 104.96 12.33 -4.08
C LEU A 561 106.36 11.72 -3.99
N CYS A 562 106.46 10.59 -3.29
CA CYS A 562 107.72 9.87 -3.22
C CYS A 562 107.54 8.36 -3.29
N TRP A 563 108.31 7.74 -4.19
CA TRP A 563 108.48 6.29 -4.27
C TRP A 563 109.92 5.86 -4.02
N HIS A 564 110.08 4.80 -3.23
CA HIS A 564 111.38 4.19 -2.98
C HIS A 564 111.92 3.55 -4.26
N ALA A 565 113.21 3.73 -4.52
CA ALA A 565 113.94 2.99 -5.52
C ALA A 565 115.13 2.29 -4.85
N ASN A 566 115.41 1.03 -5.18
CA ASN A 566 116.56 0.31 -4.63
C ASN A 566 117.12 -0.66 -5.66
N ALA A 567 118.41 -0.56 -5.96
CA ALA A 567 119.12 -1.41 -6.92
C ALA A 567 118.41 -1.50 -8.29
N GLY A 568 117.85 -0.39 -8.78
CA GLY A 568 117.11 -0.35 -10.04
C GLY A 568 115.70 -0.93 -9.97
N GLN A 569 115.14 -1.15 -8.79
CA GLN A 569 113.74 -1.54 -8.59
C GLN A 569 112.93 -0.37 -8.03
N LEU A 570 111.77 -0.11 -8.63
CA LEU A 570 110.73 0.72 -8.01
C LEU A 570 110.03 -0.12 -6.95
N SER A 571 110.16 0.31 -5.71
CA SER A 571 109.57 -0.32 -4.52
C SER A 571 108.45 0.55 -3.96
N GLY A 572 107.92 0.17 -2.79
CA GLY A 572 107.02 0.94 -1.90
C GLY A 572 107.04 2.46 -2.07
N GLY A 573 105.89 3.12 -1.90
CA GLY A 573 105.86 4.58 -1.84
C GLY A 573 105.73 5.11 -0.42
N TRP A 574 106.47 6.15 -0.05
CA TRP A 574 106.29 6.76 1.26
C TRP A 574 105.02 7.59 1.31
N ARG A 575 104.72 8.34 0.25
CA ARG A 575 103.60 9.29 0.25
C ARG A 575 102.90 9.52 -1.08
N CYS A 576 101.67 9.99 -0.96
CA CYS A 576 100.81 10.53 -2.00
C CYS A 576 100.13 11.78 -1.44
N GLY A 577 100.70 12.96 -1.70
CA GLY A 577 100.25 14.21 -1.10
C GLY A 577 100.26 14.16 0.43
N ALA A 578 99.09 14.43 1.04
CA ALA A 578 98.84 14.34 2.48
C ALA A 578 99.04 12.93 3.05
N ALA A 579 98.79 11.89 2.25
CA ALA A 579 98.84 10.51 2.71
C ALA A 579 100.29 10.03 2.81
N THR A 580 100.73 9.66 4.01
CA THR A 580 102.10 9.21 4.32
C THR A 580 102.11 7.76 4.81
N ALA A 581 103.30 7.20 5.04
CA ALA A 581 103.50 5.81 5.50
C ALA A 581 102.92 4.72 4.56
N LEU A 582 102.92 4.96 3.25
CA LEU A 582 102.26 4.09 2.26
C LEU A 582 103.10 2.89 1.77
N ASN A 583 104.27 2.64 2.37
CA ASN A 583 105.33 1.77 1.83
C ASN A 583 104.90 0.34 1.46
N GLY A 584 103.89 -0.20 2.16
CA GLY A 584 103.34 -1.53 1.94
C GLY A 584 101.84 -1.53 1.68
N SER A 585 101.25 -0.39 1.32
CA SER A 585 99.81 -0.30 1.14
C SER A 585 99.35 -1.02 -0.12
N ALA A 586 98.30 -1.85 0.02
CA ALA A 586 97.54 -2.40 -1.09
C ALA A 586 96.34 -1.51 -1.47
N ASP A 587 96.04 -0.50 -0.65
CA ASP A 587 94.90 0.41 -0.81
C ASP A 587 95.28 1.66 -1.61
N TRP A 588 96.56 1.84 -1.92
CA TRP A 588 97.08 2.94 -2.72
C TRP A 588 97.76 2.42 -3.97
N GLU A 589 97.50 3.06 -5.10
CA GLU A 589 98.17 2.79 -6.36
C GLU A 589 98.94 3.99 -6.89
N ARG A 590 99.99 3.67 -7.63
CA ARG A 590 100.87 4.60 -8.33
C ARG A 590 100.85 4.31 -9.82
N ALA A 591 101.01 5.35 -10.61
CA ALA A 591 101.19 5.20 -12.04
C ALA A 591 102.16 6.22 -12.62
N ILE A 592 102.79 5.79 -13.71
CA ILE A 592 103.71 6.57 -14.51
C ILE A 592 103.18 6.54 -15.94
N TRP A 593 103.02 7.73 -16.52
CA TRP A 593 102.65 7.89 -17.92
C TRP A 593 103.74 8.59 -18.70
N THR A 594 103.71 8.39 -20.01
CA THR A 594 104.53 9.12 -20.98
C THR A 594 103.67 9.68 -22.09
N ARG A 595 104.20 10.68 -22.79
CA ARG A 595 103.55 11.29 -23.93
C ARG A 595 104.55 11.71 -24.97
#